data_AF-A0A2X2K2H6-F1
#
_entry.id   AF-A0A2X2K2H6-F1
#
_cell.length_a   1.000
_cell.length_b   1.000
_cell.length_c   1.000
_cell.angle_alpha   90.00
_cell.angle_beta   90.00
_cell.angle_gamma   90.00
#
_symmetry.space_group_name_H-M   'P 1'
#
loop_
_entity.id
_entity.type
_entity.pdbx_description
1 polymer ?
#
loop_
_entity_poly.entity_id
_entity_poly.type
_entity_poly.pdbx_seq_one_letter_code
_entity_poly.pdbx_strand_id
1 'polypeptide(L)' 'MVSDFESNDKITEVELLMHYNPKVINSKIKAMRSQIESLYHLNMNHVITNENDMLVSVSYPLDKLVLYIIERKINLNIT' A
#
# COMPACT_ATOMS: atom_id res chain seq x y z
N MET A 1 35.42 -33.49 15.01
CA MET A 1 34.73 -33.29 13.72
C MET A 1 33.66 -32.24 13.97
N VAL A 2 33.84 -31.06 13.38
CA VAL A 2 32.88 -29.96 13.44
C VAL A 2 31.78 -30.31 12.44
N SER A 3 30.58 -30.60 12.93
CA SER A 3 29.40 -30.70 12.07
C SER A 3 28.85 -29.28 11.91
N ASP A 4 29.31 -28.62 10.86
CA ASP A 4 28.75 -27.37 10.36
C ASP A 4 27.28 -27.61 10.00
N PHE A 5 26.39 -27.34 10.93
CA PHE A 5 24.99 -27.06 10.61
C PHE A 5 24.98 -25.67 9.97
N GLU A 6 25.37 -25.59 8.69
CA GLU A 6 25.14 -24.41 7.86
C GLU A 6 23.63 -24.24 7.71
N SER A 7 23.08 -23.34 8.51
CA SER A 7 21.75 -22.75 8.36
C SER A 7 21.60 -22.29 6.90
N ASN A 8 20.64 -22.89 6.19
CA ASN A 8 20.27 -22.54 4.82
C ASN A 8 19.48 -21.20 4.76
N ASP A 9 20.01 -20.15 5.41
CA ASP A 9 19.50 -18.77 5.37
C ASP A 9 20.27 -17.92 4.34
N LYS A 10 20.85 -18.55 3.32
CA LYS A 10 21.59 -17.85 2.26
C LYS A 10 20.59 -17.27 1.26
N ILE A 11 20.21 -16.00 1.45
CA ILE A 11 19.47 -15.20 0.47
C ILE A 11 20.24 -15.21 -0.85
N THR A 12 19.57 -15.54 -1.95
CA THR A 12 20.21 -15.52 -3.27
C THR A 12 20.48 -14.09 -3.72
N GLU A 13 21.54 -13.88 -4.50
CA GLU A 13 21.92 -12.55 -4.99
C GLU A 13 20.79 -11.89 -5.81
N VAL A 14 20.02 -12.70 -6.54
CA VAL A 14 18.83 -12.26 -7.27
C VAL A 14 17.73 -11.76 -6.32
N GLU A 15 17.46 -12.47 -5.22
CA GLU A 15 16.51 -12.00 -4.20
C GLU A 15 16.99 -10.72 -3.52
N LEU A 16 18.29 -10.63 -3.22
CA LEU A 16 18.90 -9.43 -2.66
C LEU A 16 18.67 -8.21 -3.58
N LEU A 17 18.89 -8.38 -4.88
CA LEU A 17 18.74 -7.32 -5.88
C LEU A 17 17.28 -6.98 -6.21
N MET A 18 16.35 -7.91 -6.08
CA MET A 18 14.94 -7.69 -6.41
C MET A 18 14.12 -7.19 -5.21
N HIS A 19 14.36 -7.75 -4.02
CA HIS A 19 13.59 -7.46 -2.82
C HIS A 19 14.27 -6.45 -1.90
N TYR A 20 15.60 -6.44 -1.87
CA TYR A 20 16.37 -5.61 -0.93
C TYR A 20 17.09 -4.43 -1.59
N ASN A 21 16.90 -4.22 -2.90
CA ASN A 21 17.47 -3.07 -3.59
C ASN A 21 16.81 -1.76 -3.14
N PRO A 22 17.57 -0.80 -2.59
CA PRO A 22 17.04 0.46 -2.08
C PRO A 22 16.24 1.25 -3.12
N LYS A 23 16.60 1.17 -4.41
CA LYS A 23 15.86 1.85 -5.48
C LYS A 23 14.46 1.26 -5.69
N VAL A 24 14.36 -0.06 -5.63
CA VAL A 24 13.09 -0.79 -5.77
C VAL A 24 12.20 -0.52 -4.56
N ILE A 25 12.77 -0.59 -3.35
CA ILE A 25 12.07 -0.28 -2.10
C ILE A 25 11.54 1.15 -2.10
N ASN A 26 12.39 2.14 -2.42
CA ASN A 26 11.98 3.54 -2.47
C ASN A 26 10.89 3.80 -3.53
N SER A 27 10.95 3.10 -4.65
CA SER A 27 9.91 3.19 -5.69
C SER A 27 8.57 2.65 -5.19
N LYS A 28 8.57 1.52 -4.47
CA LYS A 28 7.36 0.96 -3.83
C LYS A 28 6.80 1.91 -2.77
N ILE A 29 7.65 2.50 -1.92
CA ILE A 29 7.24 3.50 -0.92
C ILE A 29 6.60 4.71 -1.61
N LYS A 30 7.20 5.23 -2.67
CA LYS A 30 6.67 6.38 -3.42
C LYS A 30 5.31 6.07 -4.05
N ALA A 31 5.15 4.87 -4.62
CA ALA A 31 3.87 4.42 -5.19
C ALA A 31 2.77 4.32 -4.12
N MET A 32 3.08 3.71 -2.96
CA MET A 32 2.14 3.63 -1.83
C MET A 32 1.75 5.02 -1.32
N ARG A 33 2.70 5.95 -1.19
CA ARG A 33 2.41 7.33 -0.79
C ARG A 33 1.47 8.03 -1.78
N SER A 34 1.70 7.88 -3.08
CA SER A 34 0.84 8.46 -4.13
C SER A 34 -0.57 7.86 -4.11
N GLN A 35 -0.71 6.57 -3.83
CA GLN A 35 -2.02 5.93 -3.66
C GLN A 35 -2.76 6.48 -2.44
N ILE A 36 -2.06 6.61 -1.30
CA ILE A 36 -2.62 7.19 -0.08
C ILE A 36 -3.10 8.64 -0.32
N GLU A 37 -2.28 9.46 -0.98
CA GLU A 37 -2.62 10.86 -1.30
C GLU A 37 -3.84 10.95 -2.23
N SER A 38 -3.92 10.07 -3.24
CA SER A 38 -5.08 10.00 -4.13
C SER A 38 -6.37 9.62 -3.39
N LEU A 39 -6.28 8.72 -2.41
CA LEU A 39 -7.41 8.33 -1.57
C LEU A 39 -7.87 9.47 -0.64
N TYR A 40 -6.96 10.30 -0.13
CA TYR A 40 -7.31 11.49 0.62
C TYR A 40 -8.08 12.51 -0.24
N HIS A 41 -7.73 12.65 -1.52
CA HIS A 41 -8.52 13.49 -2.44
C HIS A 41 -9.94 12.95 -2.67
N LEU A 42 -10.13 11.63 -2.64
CA LEU A 42 -11.45 10.98 -2.73
C LEU A 42 -12.34 11.23 -1.49
N ASN A 43 -11.71 11.57 -0.36
CA ASN A 43 -12.40 11.96 0.87
C ASN A 43 -12.91 13.41 0.83
N MET A 44 -12.38 14.24 -0.08
CA MET A 44 -12.84 15.61 -0.22
C MET A 44 -14.29 15.61 -0.74
N ASN A 45 -15.19 16.16 0.07
CA ASN A 45 -16.60 16.32 -0.28
C ASN A 45 -16.74 17.07 -1.61
N HIS A 46 -17.15 16.34 -2.64
CA HIS A 46 -17.43 16.91 -3.95
C HIS A 46 -18.71 16.29 -4.49
N VAL A 47 -19.42 17.13 -5.27
CA VAL A 47 -20.72 16.84 -5.82
C VAL A 47 -20.56 16.82 -7.34
N ILE A 48 -21.03 15.76 -7.97
CA ILE A 48 -21.09 15.67 -9.44
C ILE A 48 -22.54 15.72 -9.90
N THR A 49 -22.76 16.18 -11.12
CA THR A 49 -24.06 16.10 -11.79
C THR A 49 -24.17 14.73 -12.47
N ASN A 50 -25.19 13.96 -12.12
CA ASN A 50 -25.48 12.67 -12.75
C ASN A 50 -26.17 12.86 -14.12
N GLU A 51 -26.35 11.79 -14.90
CA GLU A 51 -26.97 11.78 -16.24
C GLU A 51 -28.40 12.36 -16.28
N ASN A 52 -29.06 12.47 -15.11
CA ASN A 52 -30.38 13.07 -14.94
C ASN A 52 -30.32 14.52 -14.39
N ASP A 53 -29.19 15.21 -14.54
CA ASP A 53 -28.92 16.59 -14.04
C ASP A 53 -29.12 16.80 -12.53
N MET A 54 -29.10 15.71 -11.75
CA MET A 54 -29.19 15.76 -10.29
C MET A 54 -27.80 15.86 -9.66
N LEU A 55 -27.69 16.70 -8.63
CA LEU A 55 -26.50 16.83 -7.80
C LEU A 55 -26.35 15.62 -6.87
N VAL A 56 -25.26 14.86 -7.03
CA VAL A 56 -24.95 13.67 -6.22
C VAL A 56 -23.59 13.83 -5.54
N SER A 57 -23.54 13.69 -4.22
CA SER A 57 -22.29 13.65 -3.46
C SER A 57 -21.59 12.32 -3.70
N VAL A 58 -20.37 12.36 -4.23
CA VAL A 58 -19.57 11.17 -4.55
C VAL A 58 -18.37 10.98 -3.63
N SER A 59 -18.29 11.77 -2.55
CA SER A 59 -17.23 11.59 -1.56
C SER A 59 -17.34 10.28 -0.82
N TYR A 60 -16.17 9.70 -0.56
CA TYR A 60 -16.05 8.51 0.26
C TYR A 60 -16.02 8.92 1.74
N PRO A 61 -16.96 8.46 2.59
CA PRO A 61 -17.04 8.87 3.98
C PRO A 61 -15.76 8.47 4.73
N LEU A 62 -15.24 9.40 5.53
CA LEU A 62 -13.97 9.30 6.25
C LEU A 62 -13.90 8.04 7.11
N ASP A 63 -15.03 7.65 7.69
CA ASP A 63 -15.18 6.43 8.49
C ASP A 63 -14.82 5.15 7.72
N LYS A 64 -15.19 5.06 6.43
CA LYS A 64 -14.85 3.91 5.59
C LYS A 64 -13.39 3.93 5.13
N LEU A 65 -12.79 5.11 4.97
CA LEU A 65 -11.37 5.25 4.62
C LEU A 65 -10.47 4.77 5.78
N VAL A 66 -10.83 5.14 7.02
CA VAL A 66 -10.12 4.71 8.22
C VAL A 66 -10.14 3.20 8.37
N LEU A 67 -11.30 2.56 8.15
CA LEU A 67 -11.41 1.10 8.16
C LEU A 67 -10.49 0.44 7.12
N TYR A 68 -10.48 0.95 5.88
CA TYR A 68 -9.63 0.42 4.81
C TYR A 68 -8.13 0.55 5.12
N ILE A 69 -7.71 1.68 5.71
CA ILE A 69 -6.30 1.90 6.11
C ILE A 69 -5.90 0.94 7.24
N ILE A 70 -6.77 0.74 8.23
CA ILE A 70 -6.53 -0.20 9.34
C ILE A 70 -6.40 -1.63 8.81
N GLU A 71 -7.32 -2.05 7.94
CA GLU A 71 -7.31 -3.38 7.33
C GLU A 71 -6.04 -3.62 6.49
N ARG A 72 -5.63 -2.62 5.69
CA ARG A 72 -4.40 -2.69 4.90
C ARG A 72 -3.15 -2.76 5.79
N LYS A 73 -3.13 -2.04 6.91
CA LYS A 73 -2.03 -2.04 7.88
C LYS A 73 -1.91 -3.38 8.62
N ILE A 74 -3.03 -4.00 8.98
CA ILE A 74 -3.06 -5.34 9.57
C ILE A 74 -2.47 -6.36 8.58
N ASN A 75 -2.90 -6.31 7.32
CA ASN A 75 -2.40 -7.22 6.27
C ASN A 75 -0.90 -7.05 5.98
N LEU A 76 -0.33 -5.87 6.21
CA LEU A 76 1.10 -5.61 6.03
C LEU A 76 1.97 -6.06 7.22
N ASN A 77 1.39 -6.18 8.41
CA ASN A 77 2.09 -6.56 9.64
C ASN A 77 2.04 -8.07 9.96
N ILE A 78 1.38 -8.88 9.11
CA ILE A 78 1.23 -10.35 9.28
C ILE A 78 2.18 -11.11 8.31
N THR A 79 3.37 -10.58 8.06
CA THR A 79 4.45 -11.32 7.38
C THR A 79 5.77 -10.95 8.04
#